data_AF-A0A1G6DC62-F1
#
_entry.id   AF-A0A1G6DC62-F1
#
_cell.length_a   1.000
_cell.length_b   1.000
_cell.length_c   1.000
_cell.angle_alpha   90.00
_cell.angle_beta   90.00
_cell.angle_gamma   90.00
#
_symmetry.space_group_name_H-M   'P 1'
#
loop_
_entity.id
_entity.type
_entity.pdbx_description
1 polymer ?
#
loop_
_entity_poly.entity_id
_entity_poly.type
_entity_poly.pdbx_seq_one_letter_code
_entity_poly.pdbx_strand_id
1 'polypeptide(L)' 'MTTKCPKCGSEKIMQGELSSFGGFVFIPDNEKGVMKKSSFITAGACKDCGAVFDISLTDKPNKLTDR' A
#
# COMPACT_ATOMS: atom_id res chain seq x y z
N MET A 1 7.75 8.19 -3.21
CA MET A 1 8.20 6.82 -3.50
C MET A 1 9.50 6.89 -4.27
N THR A 2 10.45 6.08 -3.87
CA THR A 2 11.79 6.01 -4.43
C THR A 2 11.71 5.42 -5.84
N THR A 3 12.41 6.03 -6.81
CA THR A 3 12.43 5.57 -8.20
C THR A 3 13.36 4.37 -8.44
N LYS A 4 14.12 3.96 -7.41
CA LYS A 4 15.10 2.88 -7.44
C LYS A 4 14.95 1.98 -6.22
N CYS A 5 15.25 0.70 -6.38
CA CYS A 5 15.25 -0.26 -5.30
C CYS A 5 16.39 0.09 -4.32
N PRO A 6 16.11 0.29 -3.02
CA PRO A 6 17.14 0.63 -2.05
C PRO A 6 18.12 -0.53 -1.80
N LYS A 7 17.77 -1.76 -2.20
CA LYS A 7 18.61 -2.95 -2.01
C LYS A 7 19.56 -3.23 -3.19
N CYS A 8 19.07 -3.14 -4.42
CA CYS A 8 19.85 -3.53 -5.62
C CYS A 8 20.01 -2.42 -6.66
N GLY A 9 19.42 -1.23 -6.43
CA GLY A 9 19.51 -0.09 -7.36
C GLY A 9 18.64 -0.20 -8.62
N SER A 10 17.91 -1.30 -8.82
CA SER A 10 17.04 -1.48 -9.99
C SER A 10 15.92 -0.44 -10.06
N GLU A 11 15.60 0.02 -11.27
CA GLU A 11 14.49 0.92 -11.57
C GLU A 11 13.16 0.18 -11.81
N LYS A 12 13.18 -1.17 -11.86
CA LYS A 12 11.98 -1.99 -12.07
C LYS A 12 11.19 -2.16 -10.78
N ILE A 13 10.40 -1.14 -10.45
CA ILE A 13 9.58 -1.10 -9.25
C ILE A 13 8.11 -1.34 -9.62
N MET A 14 7.38 -2.05 -8.75
CA MET A 14 5.92 -2.16 -8.78
C MET A 14 5.34 -1.64 -7.46
N GLN A 15 4.12 -1.13 -7.51
CA GLN A 15 3.34 -0.78 -6.33
C GLN A 15 2.23 -1.81 -6.16
N GLY A 16 1.97 -2.21 -4.92
CA GLY A 16 0.90 -3.14 -4.59
C GLY A 16 0.27 -2.81 -3.24
N GLU A 17 -0.94 -3.33 -3.04
CA GLU A 17 -1.61 -3.36 -1.75
C GLU A 17 -1.25 -4.65 -1.03
N LEU A 18 -0.93 -4.56 0.26
CA LEU A 18 -0.72 -5.74 1.09
C LEU A 18 -2.07 -6.22 1.61
N SER A 19 -2.75 -7.05 0.82
CA SER A 19 -3.99 -7.73 1.23
C SER A 19 -3.69 -9.16 1.65
N SER A 20 -3.93 -9.49 2.93
CA SER A 20 -4.04 -10.89 3.36
C SER A 20 -5.43 -11.44 3.01
N PHE A 21 -5.63 -12.75 3.05
CA PHE A 21 -6.97 -13.37 3.08
C PHE A 21 -7.69 -12.91 4.36
N GLY A 22 -8.30 -11.72 4.31
CA GLY A 22 -8.89 -11.03 5.47
C GLY A 22 -8.56 -9.54 5.55
N GLY A 23 -7.52 -9.06 4.85
CA GLY A 23 -7.09 -7.66 4.84
C GLY A 23 -6.56 -7.16 6.18
N PHE A 24 -5.45 -6.42 6.17
CA PHE A 24 -5.05 -5.62 7.33
C PHE A 24 -5.68 -4.23 7.17
N VAL A 25 -6.70 -3.95 7.96
CA VAL A 25 -7.39 -2.65 7.96
C VAL A 25 -7.09 -1.94 9.27
N PHE A 26 -6.48 -0.75 9.18
CA PHE A 26 -6.26 0.11 10.34
C PHE A 26 -7.46 1.02 10.49
N ILE A 27 -8.13 0.91 11.63
CA ILE A 27 -9.28 1.72 12.00
C ILE A 27 -8.83 2.60 13.18
N PRO A 28 -8.86 3.94 13.08
CA PRO A 28 -8.51 4.81 14.19
C PRO A 28 -9.51 4.71 15.35
N ASP A 29 -9.04 4.50 16.57
CA ASP A 29 -9.88 4.36 17.77
C ASP A 29 -10.64 5.65 18.15
N ASN A 30 -10.17 6.79 17.67
CA ASN A 30 -10.63 8.12 18.04
C ASN A 30 -11.68 8.72 17.08
N GLU A 31 -12.14 7.97 16.08
CA GLU A 31 -13.19 8.46 15.18
C GLU A 31 -14.59 8.22 15.76
N LYS A 32 -15.13 9.27 16.37
CA LYS A 32 -16.55 9.36 16.74
C LYS A 32 -17.38 9.74 15.51
N GLY A 33 -17.81 8.75 14.73
CA GLY A 33 -18.67 8.94 13.56
C GLY A 33 -19.22 7.63 12.99
N VAL A 34 -20.28 7.71 12.18
CA VAL A 34 -20.90 6.55 11.52
C VAL A 34 -20.02 5.99 10.40
N MET A 35 -19.08 6.80 9.90
CA MET A 35 -18.14 6.42 8.85
C MET A 35 -16.72 6.41 9.43
N LYS A 36 -16.21 5.21 9.70
CA LYS A 36 -14.81 5.00 10.11
C LYS A 36 -13.94 5.14 8.87
N LYS A 37 -12.96 6.05 8.88
CA LYS A 37 -11.85 6.05 7.94
C LYS A 37 -11.06 4.77 8.19
N SER A 38 -10.79 4.07 7.10
CA SER A 38 -10.00 2.87 7.09
C SER A 38 -8.87 3.07 6.11
N SER A 39 -7.63 2.84 6.55
CA SER A 39 -6.47 2.96 5.66
C SER A 39 -5.95 1.58 5.28
N PHE A 40 -5.62 1.43 3.99
CA PHE A 40 -4.98 0.24 3.41
C PHE A 40 -3.47 0.39 3.45
N ILE A 41 -2.74 -0.72 3.61
CA ILE A 41 -1.28 -0.70 3.45
C ILE A 41 -0.94 -0.83 1.96
N THR A 42 -0.19 0.14 1.45
CA THR A 42 0.49 0.06 0.16
C THR A 42 1.98 -0.05 0.35
N ALA A 43 2.65 -0.74 -0.57
CA ALA A 43 4.10 -0.88 -0.58
C ALA A 43 4.65 -0.90 -2.01
N GLY A 44 5.90 -0.47 -2.15
CA GLY A 44 6.70 -0.72 -3.34
C GLY A 44 7.43 -2.06 -3.25
N ALA A 45 7.56 -2.75 -4.38
CA ALA A 45 8.34 -3.98 -4.49
C ALA A 45 9.25 -3.94 -5.72
N CYS A 46 10.47 -4.43 -5.60
CA CYS A 46 11.40 -4.57 -6.71
C CYS A 46 11.15 -5.86 -7.47
N LYS A 47 10.95 -5.78 -8.79
CA LYS A 47 10.70 -6.95 -9.65
C LYS A 47 11.93 -7.84 -9.84
N ASP A 48 13.14 -7.29 -9.68
CA ASP A 48 14.37 -8.04 -9.92
C ASP A 48 14.87 -8.75 -8.65
N CYS A 49 14.88 -8.09 -7.49
CA CYS A 49 15.44 -8.67 -6.25
C CYS A 49 14.41 -9.02 -5.17
N GLY A 50 13.13 -8.72 -5.40
CA GLY A 50 12.04 -9.03 -4.47
C GLY A 50 11.99 -8.17 -3.20
N ALA A 51 12.84 -7.14 -3.06
CA ALA A 51 12.80 -6.26 -1.90
C ALA A 51 11.49 -5.45 -1.85
N VAL A 52 10.88 -5.38 -0.67
CA VAL A 52 9.71 -4.55 -0.37
C VAL A 52 10.15 -3.32 0.41
N PHE A 53 9.66 -2.13 0.05
CA PHE A 53 10.05 -0.85 0.63
C PHE A 53 8.92 0.20 0.47
N ASP A 54 9.11 1.39 1.03
CA ASP A 54 8.14 2.50 0.97
C ASP A 54 6.71 2.10 1.39
N ILE A 55 6.59 1.44 2.55
CA ILE A 55 5.31 1.02 3.12
C ILE A 55 4.56 2.25 3.67
N SER A 56 3.32 2.45 3.25
CA SER A 56 2.50 3.59 3.67
C SER A 56 1.01 3.27 3.75
N LEU A 57 0.28 4.01 4.59
CA LEU A 57 -1.17 3.93 4.68
C LEU A 57 -1.82 4.82 3.62
N THR A 58 -2.87 4.32 2.97
CA THR A 58 -3.69 5.10 2.02
C THR A 58 -5.17 4.98 2.33
N ASP A 59 -5.89 6.08 2.21
CA ASP A 59 -7.33 6.14 2.48
C ASP A 59 -8.20 5.73 1.27
N LYS A 60 -7.60 5.25 0.18
CA LYS A 60 -8.35 4.97 -1.05
C LYS A 60 -9.27 3.76 -0.86
N PRO A 61 -10.60 3.90 -0.94
CA PRO A 61 -11.43 2.78 -1.34
C PRO A 61 -11.07 2.47 -2.80
N ASN A 62 -10.91 1.20 -3.13
CA ASN A 62 -10.66 0.72 -4.50
C ASN A 62 -11.59 1.43 -5.51
N LYS A 63 -11.10 2.49 -6.16
CA LYS A 63 -11.70 3.00 -7.39
C LYS A 63 -11.15 2.15 -8.53
N LEU A 64 -11.68 0.94 -8.64
CA LEU A 64 -11.88 0.33 -9.95
C LEU A 64 -13.02 1.11 -10.62
N THR A 65 -12.70 2.28 -11.15
CA THR A 65 -13.49 2.88 -12.24
C THR A 65 -12.57 2.94 -13.44
N ASP A 66 -12.40 1.77 -14.05
CA ASP A 66 -12.02 1.65 -15.44
C ASP A 66 -13.31 1.89 -16.25
N ARG A 67 -13.31 2.93 -17.09
CA ARG A 67 -14.35 3.21 -18.07
C ARG A 67 -13.70 3.81 -19.30
#